data_AF-A0AA88TWH7-F1
#
_entry.id   AF-A0AA88TWH7-F1
#
_cell.length_a   1.000
_cell.length_b   1.000
_cell.length_c   1.000
_cell.angle_alpha   90.00
_cell.angle_beta   90.00
_cell.angle_gamma   90.00
#
_symmetry.space_group_name_H-M   'P 1'
#
loop_
_entity.id
_entity.type
_entity.pdbx_description
1 polymer ?
#
loop_
_entity_poly.entity_id
_entity_poly.type
_entity_poly.pdbx_seq_one_letter_code
_entity_poly.pdbx_strand_id
1 'polypeptide(L)'
;MEEDISKWPSALNAKPRRSTLKEKAAYILIAVQEMRMTKIQEGHVTILDLRLRCGQKVLEVSLWHDEAYSELYFGDEVELTHLKALLKENGKGKLNSPTYTTIKVHK
;
A
#
# COMPACT_ATOMS: atom_id res chain seq x y z
N MET A 1 37.62 46.43 18.23
CA MET A 1 36.85 46.96 17.08
C MET A 1 37.45 46.33 15.84
N GLU A 2 36.83 45.47 15.07
CA GLU A 2 35.61 44.66 15.15
C GLU A 2 35.87 43.64 14.04
N GLU A 3 35.74 42.35 14.32
CA GLU A 3 35.97 41.30 13.32
C GLU A 3 34.89 41.42 12.24
N ASP A 4 35.31 41.66 11.00
CA ASP A 4 34.44 41.84 9.84
C ASP A 4 33.79 40.49 9.47
N ILE A 5 32.51 40.34 9.86
CA ILE A 5 31.71 39.11 9.70
C ILE A 5 31.21 38.93 8.26
N SER A 6 31.78 39.62 7.27
CA SER A 6 31.28 39.59 5.88
C SER A 6 31.73 38.38 5.06
N LYS A 7 32.33 37.36 5.68
CA LYS A 7 32.89 36.16 5.02
C LYS A 7 32.08 34.88 5.25
N TRP A 8 30.76 34.98 5.23
CA TRP A 8 29.89 33.80 5.15
C TRP A 8 29.44 33.60 3.69
N PRO A 9 29.90 32.57 2.97
CA PRO A 9 29.23 32.18 1.74
C PRO A 9 27.85 31.62 2.10
N SER A 10 26.83 32.25 1.53
CA SER A 10 25.42 31.97 1.72
C SER A 10 25.09 30.50 1.42
N ALA A 11 24.88 29.70 2.47
CA ALA A 11 24.46 28.30 2.38
C ALA A 11 22.97 28.14 2.00
N LEU A 12 22.48 28.92 1.03
CA LEU A 12 21.05 28.99 0.69
C LEU A 12 20.73 28.84 -0.81
N ASN A 13 21.68 28.34 -1.62
CA ASN A 13 21.38 28.03 -3.03
C ASN A 13 21.72 26.60 -3.44
N ALA A 14 21.65 25.66 -2.48
CA ALA A 14 21.54 24.25 -2.81
C ALA A 14 20.14 23.99 -3.38
N LYS A 15 19.97 24.23 -4.69
CA LYS A 15 18.86 23.66 -5.45
C LYS A 15 18.84 22.16 -5.11
N PRO A 16 17.74 21.59 -4.60
CA PRO A 16 17.66 20.15 -4.47
C PRO A 16 17.88 19.61 -5.88
N ARG A 17 19.00 18.88 -6.05
CA ARG A 17 19.26 18.09 -7.25
C ARG A 17 18.05 17.18 -7.31
N ARG A 18 17.09 17.51 -8.17
CA ARG A 18 15.95 16.65 -8.53
C ARG A 18 16.61 15.39 -9.07
N SER A 19 16.95 14.46 -8.18
CA SER A 19 17.11 13.08 -8.55
C SER A 19 15.73 12.71 -9.05
N THR A 20 15.62 12.67 -10.38
CA THR A 20 14.60 11.91 -11.06
C THR A 20 14.87 10.44 -10.72
N LEU A 21 14.62 10.08 -9.47
CA LEU A 21 14.06 8.79 -9.16
C LEU A 21 12.75 8.80 -9.95
N LYS A 22 12.82 8.28 -11.18
CA LYS A 22 11.67 7.63 -11.78
C LYS A 22 11.28 6.63 -10.71
N GLU A 23 10.32 7.04 -9.89
CA GLU A 23 9.58 6.17 -9.00
C GLU A 23 8.91 5.19 -9.95
N LYS A 24 9.67 4.18 -10.36
CA LYS A 24 9.12 2.94 -10.85
C LYS A 24 8.38 2.47 -9.62
N ALA A 25 7.11 2.84 -9.53
CA ALA A 25 6.15 2.14 -8.71
C ALA A 25 6.39 0.68 -9.10
N ALA A 26 7.09 -0.04 -8.23
CA ALA A 26 7.37 -1.44 -8.42
C ALA A 26 6.01 -2.09 -8.22
N TYR A 27 5.27 -2.20 -9.32
CA TYR A 27 4.01 -2.89 -9.33
C TYR A 27 4.35 -4.36 -9.12
N ILE A 28 4.09 -4.82 -7.90
CA ILE A 28 4.19 -6.22 -7.58
C ILE A 28 2.90 -6.83 -8.11
N LEU A 29 3.02 -7.72 -9.10
CA LEU A 29 1.91 -8.57 -9.55
C LEU A 29 1.67 -9.63 -8.50
N ILE A 30 0.41 -9.74 -8.06
CA ILE A 30 0.03 -10.59 -6.93
C ILE A 30 -1.19 -11.41 -7.32
N ALA A 31 -1.14 -12.73 -7.12
CA ALA A 31 -2.25 -13.62 -7.46
C ALA A 31 -3.15 -13.93 -6.26
N VAL A 32 -4.47 -13.98 -6.47
CA VAL A 32 -5.45 -14.35 -5.44
C VAL A 32 -5.44 -15.87 -5.19
N GLN A 33 -5.15 -16.27 -3.94
CA GLN A 33 -5.05 -17.67 -3.49
C GLN A 33 -6.17 -18.16 -2.58
N GLU A 34 -6.84 -17.29 -1.83
CA GLU A 34 -7.96 -17.63 -0.93
C GLU A 34 -8.80 -16.38 -0.70
N MET A 35 -10.13 -16.55 -0.65
CA MET A 35 -11.10 -15.47 -0.50
C MET A 35 -12.15 -15.84 0.55
N ARG A 36 -12.30 -15.05 1.61
CA ARG A 36 -13.34 -15.23 2.65
C ARG A 36 -14.09 -13.93 2.88
N MET A 37 -15.42 -13.98 2.80
CA MET A 37 -16.28 -12.81 2.99
C MET A 37 -17.12 -12.98 4.25
N THR A 38 -17.14 -11.97 5.11
CA THR A 38 -17.95 -11.96 6.34
C THR A 38 -18.96 -10.80 6.27
N LYS A 39 -20.23 -11.08 6.58
CA LYS A 39 -21.35 -10.11 6.62
C LYS A 39 -22.02 -10.19 8.01
N ILE A 40 -22.19 -9.07 8.75
CA ILE A 40 -22.70 -9.05 10.17
C ILE A 40 -23.72 -7.92 10.42
N GLN A 41 -25.02 -8.23 10.58
CA GLN A 41 -26.15 -7.30 10.81
C GLN A 41 -26.12 -6.73 12.23
N GLU A 42 -26.08 -5.42 12.53
CA GLU A 42 -26.48 -4.14 11.90
C GLU A 42 -25.33 -3.09 11.97
N GLY A 43 -25.26 -2.11 11.04
CA GLY A 43 -24.17 -1.10 11.00
C GLY A 43 -22.89 -1.50 10.24
N HIS A 44 -23.05 -2.43 9.29
CA HIS A 44 -21.99 -3.26 8.68
C HIS A 44 -20.83 -2.55 8.00
N VAL A 45 -19.62 -2.99 8.35
CA VAL A 45 -18.46 -2.95 7.47
C VAL A 45 -18.35 -4.30 6.78
N THR A 46 -18.42 -4.30 5.45
CA THR A 46 -18.15 -5.51 4.66
C THR A 46 -16.66 -5.73 4.62
N ILE A 47 -16.20 -6.94 4.94
CA ILE A 47 -14.77 -7.27 4.90
C ILE A 47 -14.57 -8.51 4.03
N LEU A 48 -13.63 -8.38 3.10
CA LEU A 48 -13.15 -9.42 2.22
C LEU A 48 -11.69 -9.73 2.55
N ASP A 49 -11.46 -10.88 3.16
CA ASP A 49 -10.12 -11.38 3.47
C ASP A 49 -9.56 -12.15 2.27
N LEU A 50 -8.40 -11.71 1.79
CA LEU A 50 -7.64 -12.26 0.68
C LEU A 50 -6.31 -12.81 1.17
N ARG A 51 -5.92 -13.97 0.62
CA ARG A 51 -4.53 -14.43 0.64
C ARG A 51 -3.94 -14.26 -0.73
N LEU A 52 -2.83 -13.56 -0.77
CA LEU A 52 -2.24 -13.02 -1.97
C LEU A 52 -0.82 -13.54 -2.13
N ARG A 53 -0.52 -14.19 -3.27
CA ARG A 53 0.82 -14.73 -3.53
C ARG A 53 1.64 -13.74 -4.34
N CYS A 54 2.72 -13.27 -3.74
CA CYS A 54 3.77 -12.46 -4.36
C CYS A 54 5.05 -13.30 -4.44
N GLY A 55 5.30 -13.96 -5.56
CA GLY A 55 6.43 -14.87 -5.72
C GLY A 55 6.39 -16.02 -4.70
N GLN A 56 7.34 -16.06 -3.77
CA GLN A 56 7.42 -17.04 -2.68
C GLN A 56 6.70 -16.59 -1.39
N LYS A 57 6.27 -15.33 -1.29
CA LYS A 57 5.63 -14.79 -0.09
C LYS A 57 4.11 -14.82 -0.24
N VAL A 58 3.42 -15.11 0.86
CA VAL A 58 1.95 -14.99 0.96
C VAL A 58 1.64 -13.82 1.89
N LEU A 59 0.83 -12.89 1.41
CA LEU A 59 0.37 -11.72 2.14
C LEU A 59 -1.10 -11.91 2.50
N GLU A 60 -1.48 -11.56 3.74
CA GLU A 60 -2.88 -11.49 4.15
C GLU A 60 -3.36 -10.05 3.96
N VAL A 61 -4.44 -9.88 3.20
CA VAL A 61 -5.04 -8.57 2.92
C VAL A 61 -6.51 -8.59 3.31
N SER A 62 -7.00 -7.55 3.98
CA SER A 62 -8.44 -7.31 4.14
C SER A 62 -8.86 -6.11 3.30
N LEU A 63 -9.81 -6.32 2.41
CA LEU A 63 -10.54 -5.24 1.76
C LEU A 63 -11.79 -4.93 2.59
N TRP A 64 -12.05 -3.66 2.84
CA TRP A 64 -13.10 -3.14 3.69
C TRP A 64 -14.09 -2.34 2.83
N HIS A 65 -15.31 -2.14 3.31
CA HIS A 65 -16.32 -1.28 2.67
C HIS A 65 -16.51 -1.56 1.17
N ASP A 66 -16.34 -0.56 0.31
CA ASP A 66 -16.58 -0.64 -1.13
C ASP A 66 -15.55 -1.53 -1.81
N GLU A 67 -14.30 -1.52 -1.35
CA GLU A 67 -13.25 -2.38 -1.90
C GLU A 67 -13.54 -3.87 -1.68
N ALA A 68 -14.29 -4.21 -0.63
CA ALA A 68 -14.71 -5.59 -0.35
C ALA A 68 -15.71 -6.15 -1.39
N TYR A 69 -16.35 -5.30 -2.19
CA TYR A 69 -17.26 -5.69 -3.27
C TYR A 69 -16.57 -5.85 -4.63
N SER A 70 -15.25 -5.69 -4.68
CA SER A 70 -14.49 -5.83 -5.93
C SER A 70 -14.63 -7.25 -6.50
N GLU A 71 -14.90 -7.34 -7.80
CA GLU A 71 -14.99 -8.61 -8.53
C GLU A 71 -13.59 -9.19 -8.73
N LEU A 72 -13.13 -9.96 -7.74
CA LEU A 72 -11.85 -10.65 -7.75
C LEU A 72 -12.08 -12.17 -7.77
N TYR A 73 -11.38 -12.85 -8.66
CA TYR A 73 -11.45 -14.30 -8.82
C TYR A 73 -10.12 -14.97 -8.47
N PHE A 74 -10.18 -16.26 -8.15
CA PHE A 74 -8.97 -17.04 -7.91
C PHE A 74 -8.08 -17.06 -9.15
N GLY A 75 -6.79 -16.78 -8.94
CA GLY A 75 -5.82 -16.71 -10.03
C GLY A 75 -5.72 -15.36 -10.73
N ASP A 76 -6.60 -14.39 -10.43
CA ASP A 76 -6.47 -13.03 -10.97
C ASP A 76 -5.14 -12.41 -10.53
N GLU A 77 -4.43 -11.80 -11.49
CA GLU A 77 -3.28 -10.95 -11.20
C GLU A 77 -3.77 -9.55 -10.84
N VAL A 78 -3.50 -9.14 -9.61
CA VAL A 78 -3.98 -7.87 -9.07
C VAL A 78 -2.84 -6.97 -8.64
N GLU A 79 -3.04 -5.67 -8.83
CA GLU A 79 -2.24 -4.60 -8.26
C GLU A 79 -3.11 -3.85 -7.24
N LEU A 80 -2.70 -3.94 -5.97
CA LEU A 80 -3.30 -3.20 -4.87
C LEU A 80 -2.34 -2.09 -4.44
N THR A 81 -2.83 -0.86 -4.35
CA THR A 81 -2.04 0.26 -3.86
C THR A 81 -2.72 0.96 -2.69
N HIS A 82 -1.94 1.72 -1.92
CA HIS A 82 -2.39 2.48 -0.75
C HIS A 82 -2.92 1.63 0.42
N LEU A 83 -2.38 0.41 0.57
CA LEU A 83 -2.70 -0.45 1.71
C LEU A 83 -2.00 0.02 2.99
N LYS A 84 -2.67 -0.18 4.13
CA LYS A 84 -2.11 0.08 5.46
C LYS A 84 -1.64 -1.22 6.10
N ALA A 85 -0.36 -1.28 6.49
CA ALA A 85 0.16 -2.41 7.25
C ALA A 85 -0.26 -2.36 8.71
N LEU A 86 -0.69 -3.50 9.22
CA LEU A 86 -1.01 -3.76 10.62
C LEU A 86 -0.24 -5.00 11.08
N LEU A 87 0.43 -4.87 12.22
CA LEU A 87 1.04 -6.01 12.87
C LEU A 87 -0.02 -6.66 13.76
N LYS A 88 -0.38 -7.91 13.49
CA LYS A 88 -1.21 -8.70 14.41
C LYS A 88 -0.40 -9.00 15.67
N GLU A 89 -1.09 -9.26 16.79
CA GLU A 89 -0.47 -9.62 18.07
C GLU A 89 0.43 -10.87 17.98
N ASN A 90 0.18 -11.73 17.00
CA ASN A 90 0.99 -12.92 16.70
C ASN A 90 2.27 -12.62 15.88
N GLY A 91 2.60 -11.35 15.67
CA GLY A 91 3.77 -10.90 14.90
C GLY A 91 3.63 -11.05 13.38
N LYS A 92 2.49 -11.54 12.86
CA LYS A 92 2.25 -11.61 11.41
C LYS A 92 1.70 -10.28 10.89
N GLY A 93 2.28 -9.80 9.79
CA GLY A 93 1.79 -8.62 9.09
C GLY A 93 0.50 -8.92 8.32
N LYS A 94 -0.51 -8.06 8.49
CA LYS A 94 -1.73 -7.99 7.68
C LYS A 94 -1.79 -6.63 6.99
N LEU A 95 -2.31 -6.59 5.78
CA LEU A 95 -2.59 -5.34 5.06
C LEU A 95 -4.09 -5.09 5.08
N ASN A 96 -4.53 -3.86 5.34
CA ASN A 96 -5.93 -3.48 5.26
C ASN A 96 -6.13 -2.38 4.21
N SER A 97 -7.27 -2.37 3.53
CA SER A 97 -7.66 -1.28 2.63
C SER A 97 -8.24 -0.10 3.42
N PRO A 98 -7.57 1.07 3.47
CA PRO A 98 -8.26 2.33 3.75
C PRO A 98 -9.13 2.75 2.56
N THR A 99 -9.97 3.77 2.76
CA THR A 99 -10.95 4.32 1.80
C THR A 99 -10.39 4.81 0.45
N TYR A 100 -9.07 4.93 0.30
CA TYR A 100 -8.40 5.38 -0.93
C TYR A 100 -7.55 4.28 -1.56
N THR A 101 -7.83 3.02 -1.21
CA THR A 101 -7.19 1.87 -1.83
C THR A 101 -7.62 1.79 -3.27
N THR A 102 -6.68 1.50 -4.16
CA THR A 102 -7.02 1.22 -5.56
C THR A 102 -6.68 -0.21 -5.91
N ILE A 103 -7.56 -0.81 -6.70
CA ILE A 103 -7.51 -2.21 -7.12
C ILE A 103 -7.52 -2.22 -8.64
N LYS A 104 -6.47 -2.77 -9.24
CA LYS A 104 -6.44 -3.03 -10.68
C LYS A 104 -6.27 -4.52 -10.90
N VAL A 105 -7.13 -5.08 -11.75
CA VAL A 105 -7.03 -6.46 -12.21
C VAL A 105 -6.35 -6.45 -13.58
N HIS A 106 -5.25 -7.18 -13.70
CA HIS A 106 -4.53 -7.41 -14.94
C HIS A 106 -5.06 -8.71 -15.54
N LYS A 107 -5.65 -8.64 -16.74
CA LYS A 107 -6.22 -9.77 -17.49
C LYS A 107 -5.33 -10.12 -18.68
#